data_AF-A0A816WLC0-F1
#
_entry.id   AF-A0A816WLC0-F1
#
_cell.length_a   1.000
_cell.length_b   1.000
_cell.length_c   1.000
_cell.angle_alpha   90.00
_cell.angle_beta   90.00
_cell.angle_gamma   90.00
#
_symmetry.space_group_name_H-M   'P 1'
#
loop_
_entity.id
_entity.type
_entity.pdbx_description
1 polymer ?
#
loop_
_entity_poly.entity_id
_entity_poly.type
_entity_poly.pdbx_seq_one_letter_code
_entity_poly.pdbx_strand_id
1 'polypeptide(L)'
;RRKSVRGCIVSQDLSVLNLVIVKKGEKDLPGLTDTEKPRMRGPKRASKIRKLFNLGKDDDVRKYVNTYRRKFTNKKGKEYQKLLASRLKEQRDRRSESLAKK
;
A
#
# COMPACT_ATOMS: atom_id res chain seq x y z
N ARG A 1 26.37 13.99 12.11
CA ARG A 1 27.58 13.43 11.43
C ARG A 1 27.64 14.01 10.02
N ARG A 2 28.73 14.69 9.65
CA ARG A 2 28.89 15.27 8.30
C ARG A 2 29.06 14.15 7.27
N LYS A 3 28.43 14.31 6.10
CA LYS A 3 28.51 13.38 4.97
C LYS A 3 28.96 14.15 3.73
N SER A 4 29.95 13.61 3.03
CA SER A 4 30.30 14.10 1.70
C SER A 4 29.26 13.59 0.73
N VAL A 5 28.69 14.49 -0.06
CA VAL A 5 27.68 14.19 -1.07
C VAL A 5 28.14 14.78 -2.40
N ARG A 6 27.64 14.20 -3.48
CA ARG A 6 27.93 14.64 -4.83
C ARG A 6 26.81 15.58 -5.31
N GLY A 7 27.16 16.60 -6.11
CA GLY A 7 26.20 17.59 -6.64
C GLY A 7 25.18 17.03 -7.65
N CYS A 8 24.38 17.88 -8.30
CA CYS A 8 23.33 17.44 -9.23
C CYS A 8 23.75 17.35 -10.71
N ILE A 9 24.78 18.07 -11.15
CA ILE A 9 25.19 18.22 -12.56
C ILE A 9 25.69 16.90 -13.13
N VAL A 10 25.29 16.40 -14.29
CA VAL A 10 25.82 15.10 -14.79
C VAL A 10 27.29 15.22 -15.20
N SER A 11 28.17 14.33 -14.71
CA SER A 11 29.59 14.24 -15.09
C SER A 11 30.01 12.78 -15.31
N GLN A 12 31.18 12.57 -15.93
CA GLN A 12 31.73 11.22 -16.20
C GLN A 12 32.06 10.44 -14.91
N ASP A 13 32.18 11.13 -13.77
CA ASP A 13 32.48 10.51 -12.47
C ASP A 13 31.29 9.73 -11.88
N LEU A 14 30.10 9.83 -12.48
CA LEU A 14 28.90 9.12 -12.04
C LEU A 14 28.90 7.68 -12.53
N SER A 15 28.84 6.72 -11.63
CA SER A 15 28.77 5.29 -12.00
C SER A 15 27.39 4.87 -12.51
N VAL A 16 26.30 5.46 -12.01
CA VAL A 16 24.91 5.08 -12.34
C VAL A 16 24.00 6.31 -12.32
N LEU A 17 23.05 6.36 -13.26
CA LEU A 17 21.95 7.33 -13.29
C LEU A 17 20.60 6.61 -13.16
N ASN A 18 19.71 7.16 -12.35
CA ASN A 18 18.34 6.67 -12.21
C ASN A 18 17.38 7.55 -13.03
N LEU A 19 16.78 6.99 -14.07
CA LEU A 19 15.87 7.68 -14.98
C LEU A 19 14.45 7.11 -14.88
N VAL A 20 13.44 7.88 -15.31
CA VAL A 20 12.03 7.48 -15.36
C VAL A 20 11.46 7.76 -16.75
N ILE A 21 10.72 6.80 -17.31
CA ILE A 21 10.07 6.94 -18.61
C ILE A 21 8.74 7.70 -18.46
N VAL A 22 8.55 8.74 -19.28
CA VAL A 22 7.31 9.55 -19.30
C VAL A 22 6.40 9.19 -20.47
N LYS A 23 6.96 8.82 -21.63
CA LYS A 23 6.23 8.44 -22.85
C LYS A 23 6.82 7.15 -23.43
N LYS A 24 5.95 6.25 -23.92
CA LYS A 24 6.34 5.04 -24.63
C LYS A 24 6.85 5.41 -26.03
N GLY A 25 7.99 4.87 -26.44
CA GLY A 25 8.52 5.02 -27.80
C GLY A 25 7.93 4.01 -28.78
N GLU A 26 8.46 3.96 -29.99
CA GLU A 26 8.00 3.04 -31.04
C GLU A 26 8.27 1.56 -30.70
N LYS A 27 9.41 1.29 -30.06
CA LYS A 27 9.83 -0.06 -29.68
C LYS A 27 9.62 -0.31 -28.20
N ASP A 28 9.18 -1.52 -27.89
CA ASP A 28 9.07 -2.03 -26.54
C ASP A 28 10.43 -2.42 -25.96
N LEU A 29 10.60 -2.16 -24.66
CA LEU A 29 11.78 -2.48 -23.87
C LEU A 29 11.51 -3.71 -22.99
N PRO A 30 12.31 -4.78 -23.16
CA PRO A 30 12.11 -6.01 -22.41
C PRO A 30 12.26 -5.80 -20.90
N GLY A 31 11.31 -6.33 -20.14
CA GLY A 31 11.32 -6.30 -18.67
C GLY A 31 10.93 -4.97 -18.02
N LEU A 32 10.63 -3.94 -18.82
CA LEU A 32 10.14 -2.65 -18.31
C LEU A 32 8.76 -2.29 -18.86
N THR A 33 8.59 -2.24 -20.18
CA THR A 33 7.29 -1.95 -20.80
C THR A 33 6.46 -3.22 -21.04
N ASP A 34 7.12 -4.38 -21.14
CA ASP A 34 6.43 -5.64 -21.43
C ASP A 34 5.68 -6.22 -20.23
N THR A 35 6.13 -5.91 -19.02
CA THR A 35 5.59 -6.50 -17.79
C THR A 35 4.87 -5.47 -16.94
N GLU A 36 3.60 -5.71 -16.63
CA GLU A 36 2.86 -4.90 -15.67
C GLU A 36 3.14 -5.34 -14.24
N LYS A 37 3.76 -4.46 -13.44
CA LYS A 37 3.95 -4.69 -11.99
C LYS A 37 2.71 -4.21 -11.23
N PRO A 38 1.93 -5.09 -10.59
CA PRO A 38 0.72 -4.68 -9.88
C PRO A 38 1.06 -3.84 -8.65
N ARG A 39 0.14 -2.94 -8.27
CA ARG A 39 0.28 -2.13 -7.05
C ARG A 39 0.17 -3.04 -5.82
N MET A 40 1.26 -3.12 -5.06
CA MET A 40 1.32 -3.96 -3.86
C MET A 40 0.40 -3.52 -2.71
N ARG A 41 -0.05 -2.26 -2.70
CA ARG A 41 -0.88 -1.70 -1.62
C ARG A 41 -1.97 -0.82 -2.19
N GLY A 42 -3.18 -1.00 -1.66
CA GLY A 42 -4.31 -0.16 -1.94
C GLY A 42 -4.39 1.06 -1.02
N PRO A 43 -5.23 2.05 -1.35
CA PRO A 43 -5.47 3.19 -0.49
C PRO A 43 -6.09 2.77 0.86
N LYS A 44 -5.62 3.36 1.96
CA LYS A 44 -6.17 3.12 3.31
C LYS A 44 -7.34 4.05 3.68
N ARG A 45 -7.38 5.26 3.11
CA ARG A 45 -8.34 6.30 3.48
C ARG A 45 -9.64 6.15 2.67
N ALA A 46 -10.79 6.31 3.33
CA ALA A 46 -12.10 6.14 2.70
C ALA A 46 -12.30 7.00 1.46
N SER A 47 -11.93 8.28 1.50
CA SER A 47 -12.05 9.20 0.35
C SER A 47 -11.24 8.73 -0.87
N LYS A 48 -10.07 8.12 -0.67
CA LYS A 48 -9.24 7.60 -1.76
C LYS A 48 -9.76 6.26 -2.30
N ILE A 49 -10.41 5.46 -1.47
CA ILE A 49 -11.04 4.20 -1.90
C ILE A 49 -12.29 4.51 -2.73
N ARG A 50 -13.12 5.47 -2.29
CA ARG A 50 -14.28 5.94 -3.07
C ARG A 50 -13.87 6.43 -4.45
N LYS A 51 -12.79 7.21 -4.54
CA LYS A 51 -12.24 7.65 -5.84
C LYS A 51 -11.67 6.52 -6.70
N LEU A 52 -11.10 5.48 -6.09
CA LEU A 52 -10.49 4.37 -6.83
C LEU A 52 -11.54 3.46 -7.47
N PHE A 53 -12.65 3.23 -6.75
CA PHE A 53 -13.73 2.34 -7.17
C PHE A 53 -14.98 3.09 -7.65
N ASN A 54 -14.89 4.41 -7.83
CA ASN A 54 -16.00 5.30 -8.20
C ASN A 54 -17.27 5.10 -7.37
N LEU A 55 -17.11 4.99 -6.05
CA LEU A 55 -18.21 4.79 -5.09
C LEU A 55 -18.84 6.12 -4.67
N GLY A 56 -20.13 6.07 -4.37
CA GLY A 56 -20.89 7.15 -3.77
C GLY A 56 -20.57 7.38 -2.29
N LYS A 57 -21.27 8.35 -1.68
CA LYS A 57 -21.06 8.69 -0.27
C LYS A 57 -21.66 7.66 0.68
N ASP A 58 -22.72 6.98 0.23
CA ASP A 58 -23.52 6.06 1.03
C ASP A 58 -23.01 4.61 0.93
N ASP A 59 -22.11 4.34 -0.02
CA ASP A 59 -21.53 3.01 -0.22
C ASP A 59 -20.56 2.61 0.89
N ASP A 60 -20.66 1.34 1.31
CA ASP A 60 -19.77 0.76 2.31
C ASP A 60 -18.38 0.47 1.73
N VAL A 61 -17.44 1.30 2.16
CA VAL A 61 -16.04 1.28 1.74
C VAL A 61 -15.27 0.06 2.28
N ARG A 62 -15.76 -0.61 3.33
CA ARG A 62 -15.03 -1.69 4.02
C ARG A 62 -14.87 -2.94 3.17
N LYS A 63 -15.82 -3.22 2.28
CA LYS A 63 -15.79 -4.38 1.37
C LYS A 63 -14.59 -4.30 0.41
N TYR A 64 -14.28 -3.09 -0.07
CA TYR A 64 -13.22 -2.81 -1.05
C TYR A 64 -11.81 -2.66 -0.45
N VAL A 65 -11.69 -2.60 0.88
CA VAL A 65 -10.38 -2.53 1.57
C VAL A 65 -9.63 -3.86 1.50
N ASN A 66 -10.34 -4.98 1.39
CA ASN A 66 -9.75 -6.31 1.48
C ASN A 66 -9.06 -6.76 0.18
N THR A 67 -9.38 -6.14 -0.96
CA THR A 67 -8.86 -6.51 -2.29
C THR A 67 -7.35 -6.30 -2.43
N TYR A 68 -6.77 -5.33 -1.72
CA TYR A 68 -5.34 -5.01 -1.79
C TYR A 68 -4.57 -5.33 -0.49
N ARG A 69 -5.13 -6.18 0.38
CA ARG A 69 -4.47 -6.58 1.63
C ARG A 69 -3.58 -7.79 1.40
N ARG A 70 -2.28 -7.62 1.66
CA ARG A 70 -1.32 -8.74 1.71
C ARG A 70 -1.37 -9.42 3.08
N LYS A 71 -1.58 -10.75 3.10
CA LYS A 71 -1.24 -11.59 4.26
C LYS A 71 0.28 -11.72 4.30
N PHE A 72 0.90 -11.45 5.44
CA PHE A 72 2.34 -11.65 5.61
C PHE A 72 2.62 -12.45 6.87
N THR A 73 3.58 -13.37 6.77
CA THR A 73 4.13 -14.08 7.93
C THR A 73 5.16 -13.18 8.60
N ASN A 74 5.02 -12.98 9.91
CA ASN A 74 6.04 -12.30 10.68
C ASN A 74 7.23 -13.25 10.91
N LYS A 75 8.40 -12.74 11.32
CA LYS A 75 9.60 -13.56 11.61
C LYS A 75 9.36 -14.68 12.63
N LYS A 76 8.29 -14.57 13.44
CA LYS A 76 7.84 -15.57 14.43
C LYS A 76 6.85 -16.61 13.85
N GLY A 77 6.76 -16.74 12.53
CA GLY A 77 5.86 -17.69 11.84
C GLY A 77 4.36 -17.36 11.89
N LYS A 78 3.94 -16.38 12.71
CA LYS A 78 2.53 -15.99 12.81
C LYS A 78 2.08 -15.21 11.59
N GLU A 79 1.00 -15.66 10.96
CA GLU A 79 0.29 -14.89 9.93
C GLU A 79 -0.34 -13.65 10.56
N TYR A 80 0.02 -12.47 10.05
CA TYR A 80 -0.54 -11.22 10.50
C TYR A 80 -1.38 -10.57 9.40
N GLN A 81 -2.62 -10.25 9.75
CA GLN A 81 -3.45 -9.32 9.00
C GLN A 81 -3.57 -8.05 9.83
N LYS A 82 -3.26 -6.87 9.26
CA LYS A 82 -3.53 -5.57 9.90
C LYS A 82 -5.05 -5.30 9.94
N LEU A 83 -5.80 -6.11 10.67
CA LEU A 83 -7.20 -5.91 10.99
C LEU A 83 -7.31 -4.92 12.16
N LEU A 84 -7.52 -3.65 11.85
CA LEU A 84 -7.94 -2.69 12.87
C LEU A 84 -9.40 -2.92 13.29
N ALA A 85 -10.22 -3.49 12.38
CA ALA A 85 -11.67 -3.59 12.53
C ALA A 85 -12.13 -4.75 13.42
N SER A 86 -11.56 -5.97 13.28
CA SER A 86 -11.97 -7.10 14.15
C SER A 86 -11.56 -6.86 15.60
N ARG A 87 -10.38 -6.30 15.83
CA ARG A 87 -9.86 -6.02 17.19
C ARG A 87 -10.72 -5.00 17.95
N LEU A 88 -11.24 -3.98 17.27
CA LEU A 88 -12.14 -2.99 17.87
C LEU A 88 -13.55 -3.55 18.10
N LYS A 89 -14.03 -4.43 17.20
CA LYS A 89 -15.32 -5.12 17.38
C LYS A 89 -15.26 -6.07 18.58
N GLU A 90 -14.25 -6.93 18.66
CA GLU A 90 -14.02 -7.82 19.81
C GLU A 90 -13.84 -7.08 21.14
N GLN A 91 -13.26 -5.87 21.13
CA GLN A 91 -13.17 -5.04 22.34
C GLN A 91 -14.53 -4.46 22.74
N ARG A 92 -15.37 -4.08 21.77
CA ARG A 92 -16.73 -3.62 22.03
C ARG A 92 -17.61 -4.75 22.55
N ASP A 93 -17.54 -5.91 21.91
CA ASP A 93 -18.33 -7.10 22.27
C ASP A 93 -17.94 -7.59 23.68
N ARG A 94 -16.63 -7.63 24.00
CA ARG A 94 -16.15 -7.90 25.37
C ARG A 94 -16.64 -6.88 26.40
N ARG A 95 -16.70 -5.59 26.02
CA ARG A 95 -17.19 -4.52 26.90
C ARG A 95 -18.70 -4.68 27.15
N SER A 96 -19.50 -5.01 26.12
CA SER A 96 -20.94 -5.26 26.30
C SER A 96 -21.21 -6.48 27.17
N GLU A 97 -20.46 -7.57 26.97
CA GLU A 97 -20.58 -8.77 27.81
C GLU A 97 -20.18 -8.50 29.27
N SER A 98 -19.15 -7.68 29.52
CA SER A 98 -18.76 -7.30 30.88
C SER A 98 -19.79 -6.42 31.59
N LEU A 99 -20.53 -5.60 30.83
CA LEU A 99 -21.59 -4.75 31.37
C LEU A 99 -22.87 -5.54 31.62
N ALA A 100 -23.17 -6.55 30.81
CA ALA A 100 -24.34 -7.41 30.96
C ALA A 100 -24.20 -8.44 32.10
N LYS A 101 -22.97 -8.72 32.55
CA LYS A 101 -22.67 -9.61 33.70
C LYS A 101 -22.66 -8.89 35.05
N LYS A 102 -22.88 -7.58 35.06
CA LYS A 102 -22.97 -6.75 36.27
C LYS A 102 -24.42 -6.40 36.54
#